data_AF-A0A7Y2PH61-F1
#
_entry.id   AF-A0A7Y2PH61-F1
#
_cell.length_a   1.000
_cell.length_b   1.000
_cell.length_c   1.000
_cell.angle_alpha   90.00
_cell.angle_beta   90.00
_cell.angle_gamma   90.00
#
_symmetry.space_group_name_H-M   'P 1'
#
loop_
_entity.id
_entity.type
_entity.pdbx_description
1 polymer ?
#
loop_
_entity_poly.entity_id
_entity_poly.type
_entity_poly.pdbx_seq_one_letter_code
_entity_poly.pdbx_strand_id
1 'polypeptide(L)' 'AAQTRIWLLQAPSGQALDADRLSDWHNALQQLELPFATSAPLNWLETGHD' A
#
# COMPACT_ATOMS: atom_id res chain seq x y z
N ALA A 1 -10.28 16.67 -9.00
CA ALA A 1 -9.21 16.58 -7.97
C ALA A 1 -8.25 15.46 -8.38
N ALA A 2 -6.94 15.62 -8.19
CA ALA A 2 -5.98 14.56 -8.50
C ALA A 2 -5.94 13.53 -7.35
N GLN A 3 -5.94 12.23 -7.68
CA GLN A 3 -5.73 11.17 -6.69
C GLN A 3 -4.23 11.01 -6.43
N THR A 4 -3.79 11.21 -5.18
CA THR A 4 -2.41 10.95 -4.76
C THR A 4 -2.32 9.54 -4.20
N ARG A 5 -1.37 8.74 -4.71
CA ARG A 5 -1.13 7.37 -4.26
C ARG A 5 0.24 7.27 -3.61
N ILE A 6 0.33 6.50 -2.53
CA ILE A 6 1.56 6.24 -1.79
C ILE A 6 1.82 4.74 -1.84
N TRP A 7 3.06 4.37 -2.13
CA TRP A 7 3.48 2.97 -2.24
C TRP A 7 4.44 2.62 -1.12
N LEU A 8 4.24 1.47 -0.50
CA LEU A 8 5.20 0.92 0.44
C LEU A 8 6.33 0.23 -0.32
N LEU A 9 7.56 0.67 -0.07
CA LEU A 9 8.75 0.01 -0.61
C LEU A 9 8.87 -1.39 0.01
N GLN A 10 9.09 -2.40 -0.85
CA GLN A 10 9.31 -3.76 -0.40
C GLN A 10 10.65 -3.88 0.35
N ALA A 11 10.74 -4.87 1.24
CA ALA A 11 12.00 -5.17 1.90
C ALA A 11 13.08 -5.57 0.86
N PRO A 12 14.36 -5.22 1.09
CA PRO A 12 15.45 -5.68 0.25
C PRO A 12 15.48 -7.21 0.14
N SER A 13 16.04 -7.72 -0.96
CA SER A 13 16.17 -9.16 -1.18
C SER A 13 16.83 -9.87 0.00
N GLY A 14 16.20 -10.93 0.50
CA GLY A 14 16.68 -11.68 1.68
C GLY A 14 16.28 -11.09 3.03
N GLN A 15 15.55 -9.97 3.06
CA GLN A 15 14.98 -9.39 4.28
C GLN A 15 13.47 -9.54 4.29
N ALA A 16 12.90 -9.71 5.48
CA ALA A 16 11.47 -9.66 5.70
C ALA A 16 11.02 -8.22 5.93
N LEU A 17 9.83 -7.87 5.43
CA LEU A 17 9.17 -6.62 5.79
C LEU A 17 8.74 -6.70 7.26
N ASP A 18 8.90 -5.60 8.00
CA ASP A 18 8.49 -5.51 9.40
C ASP A 18 6.96 -5.60 9.50
N ALA A 19 6.48 -6.73 10.02
CA ALA A 19 5.04 -7.04 10.08
C ALA A 19 4.31 -6.21 11.14
N ASP A 20 4.97 -5.90 12.26
CA ASP A 20 4.40 -5.10 13.35
C ASP A 20 4.17 -3.68 12.86
N ARG A 21 5.21 -3.09 12.26
CA ARG A 21 5.13 -1.77 11.66
C ARG A 21 4.09 -1.72 10.54
N LEU A 22 4.03 -2.73 9.67
CA LEU A 22 3.01 -2.80 8.63
C LEU A 22 1.59 -2.81 9.23
N SER A 23 1.38 -3.52 10.33
CA SER A 23 0.08 -3.56 11.00
C SER A 23 -0.29 -2.20 11.60
N ASP A 24 0.65 -1.48 12.21
CA ASP A 24 0.42 -0.11 12.70
C ASP A 24 -0.05 0.82 11.59
N TRP A 25 0.58 0.75 10.41
CA TRP A 25 0.18 1.54 9.25
C TRP A 25 -1.24 1.20 8.78
N HIS A 26 -1.59 -0.08 8.71
CA HIS A 26 -2.96 -0.48 8.37
C HIS A 26 -3.98 0.07 9.37
N ASN A 27 -3.71 -0.05 10.67
CA ASN A 27 -4.59 0.46 11.71
C ASN A 27 -4.80 1.98 11.60
N ALA A 28 -3.72 2.73 11.38
CA ALA A 28 -3.77 4.18 11.22
C ALA A 28 -4.58 4.60 9.97
N LEU A 29 -4.37 3.92 8.83
CA LEU A 29 -5.11 4.19 7.60
C LEU A 29 -6.60 3.86 7.75
N GLN A 30 -6.94 2.77 8.44
CA GLN A 30 -8.32 2.42 8.76
C GLN A 30 -8.98 3.48 9.66
N GLN A 31 -8.27 3.98 10.68
CA GLN A 31 -8.79 5.02 11.57
C GLN A 31 -9.06 6.34 10.85
N LEU A 32 -8.30 6.64 9.79
CA LEU A 32 -8.46 7.81 8.94
C LEU A 32 -9.44 7.58 7.78
N GLU A 33 -10.04 6.38 7.68
CA GLU A 33 -10.92 5.97 6.58
C GLU A 33 -10.28 6.13 5.20
N LEU A 34 -8.95 5.99 5.12
CA LEU A 34 -8.20 6.10 3.88
C LEU A 34 -8.18 4.75 3.16
N PRO A 35 -8.54 4.69 1.87
CA PRO A 35 -8.49 3.44 1.11
C PRO A 35 -7.04 3.00 0.92
N PHE A 36 -6.77 1.72 1.20
CA PHE A 36 -5.48 1.07 0.94
C PHE A 36 -5.68 -0.35 0.43
N ALA A 37 -4.64 -0.92 -0.19
CA ALA A 37 -4.64 -2.28 -0.70
C ALA A 37 -3.46 -3.04 -0.12
N THR A 38 -3.69 -4.29 0.28
CA THR A 38 -2.67 -5.20 0.82
C THR A 38 -1.93 -6.00 -0.25
N SER A 39 -2.43 -5.95 -1.48
CA SER A 39 -1.79 -6.53 -2.67
C SER A 39 -1.56 -5.43 -3.70
N ALA A 40 -0.47 -5.54 -4.46
CA ALA A 40 -0.28 -4.69 -5.63
C ALA A 40 -1.48 -4.93 -6.57
N PRO A 41 -2.24 -3.89 -6.92
CA PRO A 41 -3.31 -4.04 -7.89
C PRO A 41 -2.65 -4.25 -9.25
N LEU A 42 -2.37 -5.51 -9.60
CA LEU A 42 -1.74 -5.90 -10.87
C LEU A 42 -2.53 -5.34 -12.06
N ASN A 43 -3.85 -5.26 -11.92
CA ASN A 43 -4.76 -4.67 -12.91
C ASN A 43 -4.47 -3.18 -13.20
N TRP A 44 -3.87 -2.43 -12.26
CA TRP A 44 -3.60 -0.99 -12.43
C TRP A 44 -2.32 -0.69 -13.21
N LEU A 45 -1.44 -1.67 -13.40
CA LEU A 45 -0.28 -1.53 -14.30
C LEU A 45 -0.67 -1.73 -15.77
N GLU A 46 -1.79 -2.43 -16.02
CA GLU A 46 -2.27 -2.75 -17.37
C GLU A 46 -3.27 -1.71 -17.89
N THR A 47 -4.13 -1.18 -17.02
CA THR A 47 -5.06 -0.09 -17.37
C THR A 47 -4.71 1.16 -16.57
N GLY A 48 -3.94 2.06 -17.17
CA GLY A 48 -3.73 3.39 -16.61
C GLY A 48 -5.06 4.15 -16.56
N HIS A 49 -5.64 4.26 -15.36
CA HIS A 49 -6.82 5.06 -15.01
C HIS A 49 -8.07 4.90 -15.91
N ASP A 50 -9.09 4.25 -15.36
CA ASP A 50 -10.46 4.78 -15.45
C ASP A 50 -10.83 5.32 -14.05
#